data_AF-T0Y9X9-F1
#
_entry.id   AF-T0Y9X9-F1
#
_cell.length_a   1.000
_cell.length_b   1.000
_cell.length_c   1.000
_cell.angle_alpha   90.00
_cell.angle_beta   90.00
_cell.angle_gamma   90.00
#
_symmetry.space_group_name_H-M   'P 1'
#
loop_
_entity.id
_entity.type
_entity.pdbx_description
1 polymer ?
#
loop_
_entity_poly.entity_id
_entity_poly.type
_entity_poly.pdbx_seq_one_letter_code
_entity_poly.pdbx_strand_id
1 'polypeptide(L)'
;MKTPFLASPQSIPSIGDALSAKGVSWGYFGQGWNHGHPTKEYCAHCNPFQFETSVMTTDLRKNLQGYKDFRIRVEKGTLPSVSFVKPGNSVDGHPGYSSLSKFERFLEKTVALIRSHPELYKNTAIFITFDEGGGYYDSGYIQPLWFFGDGTRVPLILISPFARRG
;
A
#
# COMPACT_ATOMS: atom_id res chain seq x y z
N MET A 1 4.97 20.39 -24.31
CA MET A 1 4.45 20.72 -22.96
C MET A 1 4.66 19.51 -22.07
N LYS A 2 5.49 19.61 -21.03
CA LYS A 2 5.56 18.56 -20.00
C LYS A 2 4.37 18.77 -19.07
N THR A 3 3.44 17.84 -19.03
CA THR A 3 2.34 17.85 -18.08
C THR A 3 2.93 17.85 -16.66
N PRO A 4 2.50 18.74 -15.75
CA PRO A 4 3.05 18.82 -14.39
C PRO A 4 2.67 17.61 -13.52
N PHE A 5 1.81 16.72 -14.03
CA PHE A 5 1.35 15.52 -13.34
C PHE A 5 1.91 14.27 -14.01
N LEU A 6 2.34 13.31 -13.18
CA LEU A 6 2.80 11.97 -13.61
C LEU A 6 1.70 11.20 -14.35
N ALA A 7 0.43 11.46 -14.05
CA ALA A 7 -0.74 10.96 -14.75
C ALA A 7 -1.88 12.00 -14.69
N SER A 8 -2.84 11.91 -15.60
CA SER A 8 -4.04 12.76 -15.58
C SER A 8 -4.86 12.50 -14.31
N PRO A 9 -5.40 13.55 -13.65
CA PRO A 9 -6.29 13.36 -12.51
C PRO A 9 -7.46 12.43 -12.87
N GLN A 10 -7.72 11.47 -11.99
CA GLN A 10 -8.80 10.49 -12.11
C GLN A 10 -10.02 10.98 -11.32
N SER A 11 -11.20 10.89 -11.92
CA SER A 11 -12.48 11.25 -11.29
C SER A 11 -13.39 10.04 -11.05
N ILE A 12 -12.91 8.84 -11.40
CA ILE A 12 -13.59 7.58 -11.10
C ILE A 12 -13.53 7.36 -9.59
N PRO A 13 -14.67 7.12 -8.90
CA PRO A 13 -14.68 6.90 -7.47
C PRO A 13 -13.76 5.75 -7.04
N SER A 14 -12.92 6.01 -6.05
CA SER A 14 -11.98 5.02 -5.50
C SER A 14 -12.48 4.39 -4.20
N ILE A 15 -11.75 3.40 -3.70
CA ILE A 15 -11.98 2.88 -2.35
C ILE A 15 -11.76 3.96 -1.28
N GLY A 16 -10.86 4.92 -1.51
CA GLY A 16 -10.63 6.04 -0.60
C GLY A 16 -11.87 6.93 -0.47
N ASP A 17 -12.55 7.20 -1.59
CA ASP A 17 -13.82 7.93 -1.59
C ASP A 17 -14.91 7.16 -0.84
N ALA A 18 -15.04 5.86 -1.13
CA ALA A 18 -16.05 5.01 -0.49
C ALA A 18 -15.87 4.91 1.03
N LEU A 19 -14.63 4.76 1.51
CA LEU A 19 -14.29 4.74 2.93
C LEU A 19 -14.62 6.09 3.59
N SER A 20 -14.22 7.19 2.95
CA SER A 20 -14.46 8.55 3.45
C SER A 20 -15.95 8.87 3.55
N ALA A 21 -16.74 8.50 2.53
CA ALA A 21 -18.19 8.70 2.51
C ALA A 21 -18.93 7.93 3.64
N LYS A 22 -18.32 6.87 4.17
CA LYS A 22 -18.84 6.09 5.30
C LYS A 22 -18.21 6.46 6.64
N GLY A 23 -17.34 7.47 6.69
CA GLY A 23 -16.63 7.85 7.92
C GLY A 23 -15.65 6.79 8.42
N VAL A 24 -15.23 5.85 7.55
CA VAL A 24 -14.24 4.84 7.90
C VAL A 24 -12.85 5.45 7.74
N SER A 25 -12.11 5.51 8.84
CA SER A 25 -10.76 6.08 8.83
C SER A 25 -9.82 5.24 7.95
N TRP A 26 -9.07 5.91 7.06
CA TRP A 26 -8.09 5.24 6.21
C TRP A 26 -6.84 6.08 6.01
N GLY A 27 -5.75 5.42 5.62
CA GLY A 27 -4.49 6.08 5.32
C GLY A 27 -3.61 5.28 4.35
N TYR A 28 -2.89 6.00 3.51
CA TYR A 28 -1.80 5.45 2.71
C TYR A 28 -0.46 5.85 3.34
N PHE A 29 0.39 4.87 3.59
CA PHE A 29 1.67 5.01 4.27
C PHE A 29 2.81 4.57 3.34
N GLY A 30 3.29 5.52 2.52
CA GLY A 30 4.39 5.28 1.60
C GLY A 30 5.74 5.58 2.26
N GLN A 31 6.67 4.63 2.26
CA GLN A 31 8.03 4.92 2.72
C GLN A 31 8.69 5.95 1.79
N GLY A 32 9.34 6.94 2.38
CA GLY A 32 9.91 8.08 1.65
C GLY A 32 8.93 9.24 1.46
N TRP A 33 7.62 9.08 1.69
CA TRP A 33 6.72 10.23 1.76
C TRP A 33 7.00 11.04 3.02
N ASN A 34 7.05 12.37 2.87
CA ASN A 34 7.24 13.31 3.96
C ASN A 34 6.41 14.57 3.72
N HIS A 35 5.09 14.45 3.89
CA HIS A 35 4.15 15.58 3.88
C HIS A 35 4.30 16.52 2.66
N GLY A 36 4.38 15.95 1.45
CA GLY A 36 4.57 16.71 0.21
C GLY A 36 6.03 16.90 -0.23
N HIS A 37 7.00 16.44 0.56
CA HIS A 37 8.43 16.47 0.23
C HIS A 37 9.00 15.04 0.11
N PRO A 38 8.65 14.27 -0.93
CA PRO A 38 9.08 12.88 -1.06
C PRO A 38 10.60 12.75 -1.20
N THR A 39 11.17 11.71 -0.60
CA THR A 39 12.57 11.31 -0.81
C THR A 39 12.70 10.37 -2.00
N LYS A 40 13.93 10.02 -2.38
CA LYS A 40 14.23 9.02 -3.43
C LYS A 40 13.62 7.64 -3.19
N GLU A 41 13.26 7.33 -1.94
CA GLU A 41 12.63 6.05 -1.59
C GLU A 41 11.15 6.01 -1.96
N TYR A 42 10.52 7.17 -2.18
CA TYR A 42 9.10 7.24 -2.51
C TYR A 42 8.86 6.89 -3.98
N CYS A 43 8.12 5.81 -4.21
CA CYS A 43 7.59 5.52 -5.53
C CYS A 43 6.35 6.39 -5.79
N ALA A 44 6.51 7.48 -6.55
CA ALA A 44 5.39 8.36 -6.87
C ALA A 44 4.31 7.64 -7.68
N HIS A 45 4.63 6.97 -8.78
CA HIS A 45 3.59 6.30 -9.59
C HIS A 45 2.89 5.12 -8.87
N CYS A 46 3.47 4.56 -7.81
CA CYS A 46 2.89 3.44 -7.05
C CYS A 46 1.79 3.85 -6.05
N ASN A 47 1.58 5.14 -5.79
CA ASN A 47 0.49 5.59 -4.92
C ASN A 47 -0.70 6.04 -5.79
N PRO A 48 -1.75 5.21 -5.96
CA PRO A 48 -2.87 5.55 -6.84
C PRO A 48 -3.67 6.75 -6.32
N PHE A 49 -3.78 6.90 -5.00
CA PHE A 49 -4.59 7.93 -4.36
C PHE A 49 -4.15 9.36 -4.71
N GLN A 50 -2.87 9.59 -5.02
CA GLN A 50 -2.41 10.94 -5.36
C GLN A 50 -2.93 11.44 -6.72
N PHE A 51 -3.44 10.54 -7.55
CA PHE A 51 -4.02 10.86 -8.85
C PHE A 51 -5.53 11.09 -8.76
N GLU A 52 -6.14 10.83 -7.61
CA GLU A 52 -7.58 10.99 -7.42
C GLU A 52 -7.92 12.47 -7.21
N THR A 53 -8.86 12.99 -8.00
CA THR A 53 -9.25 14.40 -7.94
C THR A 53 -9.77 14.76 -6.55
N SER A 54 -10.50 13.86 -5.89
CA SER A 54 -10.99 14.03 -4.52
C SER A 54 -9.83 14.19 -3.53
N VAL A 55 -8.80 13.36 -3.62
CA VAL A 55 -7.60 13.46 -2.77
C VAL A 55 -6.83 14.74 -3.06
N MET A 56 -6.67 15.11 -4.33
CA MET A 56 -5.92 16.31 -4.73
C MET A 56 -6.57 17.63 -4.28
N THR A 57 -7.91 17.68 -4.25
CA THR A 57 -8.67 18.93 -4.07
C THR A 57 -9.31 19.09 -2.68
N THR A 58 -9.29 18.05 -1.85
CA THR A 58 -9.91 18.08 -0.52
C THR A 58 -8.92 17.77 0.59
N ASP A 59 -9.42 17.74 1.83
CA ASP A 59 -8.66 17.33 3.00
C ASP A 59 -8.25 15.86 3.00
N LEU A 60 -8.77 15.04 2.09
CA LEU A 60 -8.34 13.64 1.91
C LEU A 60 -6.84 13.52 1.58
N ARG A 61 -6.19 14.56 1.07
CA ARG A 61 -4.71 14.62 0.94
C ARG A 61 -3.98 14.34 2.26
N LYS A 62 -4.60 14.64 3.41
CA LYS A 62 -4.02 14.38 4.75
C LYS A 62 -3.93 12.89 5.06
N ASN A 63 -4.65 12.04 4.32
CA ASN A 63 -4.56 10.58 4.45
C ASN A 63 -3.29 10.01 3.80
N LEU A 64 -2.57 10.80 2.99
CA LEU A 64 -1.28 10.44 2.41
C LEU A 64 -0.17 10.77 3.41
N GLN A 65 0.39 9.72 4.03
CA GLN A 65 1.35 9.80 5.12
C GLN A 65 2.58 8.93 4.81
N GLY A 66 3.64 9.12 5.61
CA GLY A 66 4.88 8.38 5.48
C GLY A 66 4.86 7.09 6.29
N TYR A 67 5.73 6.14 5.93
CA TYR A 67 5.95 4.94 6.76
C TYR A 67 6.44 5.28 8.19
N LYS A 68 7.06 6.45 8.40
CA LYS A 68 7.38 6.95 9.75
C LYS A 68 6.12 7.22 10.56
N ASP A 69 5.12 7.85 9.95
CA ASP A 69 3.84 8.16 10.60
C ASP A 69 3.05 6.87 10.90
N PHE A 70 3.13 5.87 10.01
CA PHE A 70 2.58 4.54 10.26
C PHE A 70 3.13 3.95 11.57
N ARG A 71 4.46 3.94 11.73
CA ARG A 71 5.11 3.40 12.93
C ARG A 71 4.67 4.14 14.20
N ILE A 72 4.66 5.47 14.15
CA ILE A 72 4.19 6.32 15.26
C ILE A 72 2.73 6.01 15.61
N ARG A 73 1.87 5.79 14.61
CA ARG A 73 0.46 5.46 14.83
C ARG A 73 0.26 4.08 15.42
N VAL A 74 1.05 3.09 15.01
CA VAL A 74 1.05 1.75 15.64
C VAL A 74 1.45 1.87 17.11
N GLU A 75 2.56 2.57 17.40
CA GLU A 75 3.05 2.79 18.77
C GLU A 75 2.02 3.52 19.65
N LYS A 76 1.26 4.46 19.07
CA LYS A 76 0.21 5.21 19.76
C LYS A 76 -1.15 4.52 19.79
N GLY A 77 -1.33 3.38 19.12
CA GLY A 77 -2.65 2.73 18.98
C GLY A 77 -3.68 3.58 18.22
N THR A 78 -3.22 4.45 17.30
CA THR A 78 -4.05 5.40 16.51
C THR A 78 -4.01 5.10 15.01
N LEU A 79 -3.79 3.83 14.68
CA LEU A 79 -3.79 3.36 13.29
C LEU A 79 -5.21 3.48 12.70
N PRO A 80 -5.37 3.97 11.46
CA PRO A 80 -6.67 3.99 10.79
C PRO A 80 -7.24 2.58 10.61
N SER A 81 -8.56 2.49 10.50
CA SER A 81 -9.29 1.23 10.26
C SER A 81 -8.82 0.52 9.00
N VAL A 82 -8.46 1.26 7.95
CA VAL A 82 -7.86 0.73 6.72
C VAL A 82 -6.52 1.41 6.45
N SER A 83 -5.42 0.63 6.46
CA SER A 83 -4.07 1.16 6.29
C SER A 83 -3.36 0.48 5.12
N PHE A 84 -3.02 1.24 4.09
CA PHE A 84 -2.22 0.79 2.96
C PHE A 84 -0.75 1.12 3.25
N VAL A 85 0.14 0.13 3.19
CA VAL A 85 1.58 0.34 3.46
C VAL A 85 2.36 -0.04 2.21
N LYS A 86 3.15 0.90 1.67
CA LYS A 86 4.04 0.66 0.53
C LYS A 86 5.50 0.84 0.98
N PRO A 87 6.35 -0.20 0.88
CA PRO A 87 7.77 -0.08 1.12
C PRO A 87 8.44 0.85 0.11
N GLY A 88 9.61 1.36 0.47
CA GLY A 88 10.37 2.25 -0.40
C GLY A 88 11.05 1.49 -1.53
N ASN A 89 11.42 2.18 -2.60
CA ASN A 89 12.05 1.59 -3.79
C ASN A 89 13.19 0.62 -3.44
N SER A 90 14.07 0.98 -2.48
CA SER A 90 15.21 0.12 -2.15
C SER A 90 14.84 -1.21 -1.49
N VAL A 91 13.59 -1.40 -1.02
CA VAL A 91 13.13 -2.52 -0.20
C VAL A 91 11.75 -3.08 -0.59
N ASP A 92 11.17 -2.65 -1.71
CA ASP A 92 9.82 -3.06 -2.13
C ASP A 92 9.74 -4.40 -2.87
N GLY A 93 10.87 -5.04 -3.16
CA GLY A 93 10.92 -6.32 -3.86
C GLY A 93 10.89 -6.23 -5.39
N HIS A 94 10.79 -5.02 -5.96
CA HIS A 94 10.73 -4.83 -7.40
C HIS A 94 12.02 -5.31 -8.12
N PRO A 95 11.91 -6.03 -9.25
CA PRO A 95 13.06 -6.43 -10.06
C PRO A 95 13.90 -5.24 -10.53
N GLY A 96 15.21 -5.44 -10.66
CA GLY A 96 16.13 -4.45 -11.23
C GLY A 96 16.74 -3.45 -10.24
N TYR A 97 16.03 -3.06 -9.17
CA TYR A 97 16.55 -2.13 -8.16
C TYR A 97 16.34 -2.58 -6.70
N SER A 98 15.50 -3.58 -6.47
CA SER A 98 15.23 -4.16 -5.15
C SER A 98 15.44 -5.69 -5.16
N SER A 99 15.07 -6.37 -4.07
CA SER A 99 15.09 -7.83 -4.01
C SER A 99 14.04 -8.36 -3.03
N LEU A 100 13.53 -9.57 -3.28
CA LEU A 100 12.56 -10.23 -2.40
C LEU A 100 13.05 -10.33 -0.96
N SER A 101 14.32 -10.66 -0.75
CA SER A 101 14.90 -10.72 0.61
C SER A 101 14.88 -9.39 1.36
N LYS A 102 14.94 -8.25 0.65
CA LYS A 102 14.81 -6.92 1.28
C LYS A 102 13.35 -6.64 1.64
N PHE A 103 12.42 -7.04 0.77
CA PHE A 103 10.98 -6.95 1.02
C PHE A 103 10.58 -7.81 2.22
N GLU A 104 11.05 -9.05 2.31
CA GLU A 104 10.82 -9.94 3.46
C GLU A 104 11.30 -9.33 4.78
N ARG A 105 12.50 -8.72 4.79
CA ARG A 105 13.00 -7.99 5.98
C ARG A 105 12.16 -6.77 6.34
N PHE A 106 11.59 -6.08 5.35
CA PHE A 106 10.65 -4.98 5.60
C PHE A 106 9.35 -5.52 6.22
N LEU A 107 8.81 -6.61 5.66
CA LEU A 107 7.60 -7.26 6.16
C LEU A 107 7.79 -7.79 7.58
N GLU A 108 8.90 -8.48 7.85
CA GLU A 108 9.23 -9.00 9.18
C GLU A 108 9.18 -7.89 10.23
N LYS A 109 9.85 -6.76 9.98
CA LYS A 109 9.85 -5.61 10.88
C LYS A 109 8.48 -4.99 11.06
N THR A 110 7.72 -4.87 9.98
CA THR A 110 6.37 -4.25 9.99
C THR A 110 5.38 -5.11 10.76
N VAL A 111 5.35 -6.42 10.47
CA VAL A 111 4.48 -7.40 11.13
C VAL A 111 4.90 -7.56 12.59
N ALA A 112 6.19 -7.61 12.90
CA ALA A 112 6.67 -7.66 14.28
C ALA A 112 6.25 -6.43 15.09
N LEU A 113 6.31 -5.23 14.51
CA LEU A 113 5.84 -4.00 15.14
C LEU A 113 4.34 -4.04 15.46
N ILE A 114 3.51 -4.55 14.55
CA ILE A 114 2.06 -4.69 14.81
C ILE A 114 1.84 -5.74 15.91
N ARG A 115 2.51 -6.89 15.82
CA ARG A 115 2.38 -8.00 16.78
C ARG A 115 2.89 -7.65 18.18
N SER A 116 3.83 -6.71 18.31
CA SER A 116 4.29 -6.22 19.62
C SER A 116 3.24 -5.38 20.35
N HIS A 117 2.10 -5.08 19.71
CA HIS A 117 0.98 -4.35 20.30
C HIS A 117 -0.27 -5.26 20.34
N PRO A 118 -0.43 -6.12 21.37
CA PRO A 118 -1.45 -7.16 21.40
C PRO A 118 -2.89 -6.64 21.25
N GLU A 119 -3.19 -5.48 21.84
CA GLU A 119 -4.51 -4.85 21.78
C GLU A 119 -4.90 -4.39 20.38
N LEU A 120 -3.91 -4.00 19.56
CA LEU A 120 -4.10 -3.71 18.15
C LEU A 120 -4.20 -5.02 17.36
N TYR A 121 -3.23 -5.92 17.55
CA TYR A 121 -3.10 -7.14 16.76
C TYR A 121 -4.31 -8.07 16.88
N LYS A 122 -4.94 -8.16 18.07
CA LYS A 122 -6.12 -9.01 18.30
C LYS A 122 -7.29 -8.72 17.36
N ASN A 123 -7.37 -7.50 16.83
CA ASN A 123 -8.43 -7.04 15.93
C ASN A 123 -7.92 -6.70 14.53
N THR A 124 -6.71 -7.14 14.15
CA THR A 124 -6.06 -6.77 12.89
C THR A 124 -6.00 -7.94 11.91
N ALA A 125 -6.25 -7.64 10.64
CA ALA A 125 -5.95 -8.52 9.50
C ALA A 125 -4.91 -7.82 8.61
N ILE A 126 -3.78 -8.47 8.37
CA ILE A 126 -2.69 -7.96 7.54
C ILE A 126 -2.70 -8.74 6.22
N PHE A 127 -2.98 -8.04 5.13
CA PHE A 127 -2.90 -8.58 3.78
C PHE A 127 -1.55 -8.16 3.17
N ILE A 128 -0.81 -9.14 2.65
CA ILE A 128 0.46 -8.94 1.96
C ILE A 128 0.28 -9.42 0.54
N THR A 129 0.56 -8.54 -0.42
CA THR A 129 0.44 -8.84 -1.85
C THR A 129 1.42 -7.99 -2.66
N PHE A 130 1.43 -8.21 -3.97
CA PHE A 130 2.27 -7.52 -4.94
C PHE A 130 1.36 -6.80 -5.94
N ASP A 131 1.85 -5.69 -6.48
CA ASP A 131 1.16 -4.93 -7.52
C ASP A 131 1.27 -5.60 -8.90
N GLU A 132 2.35 -6.34 -9.15
CA GLU A 132 2.62 -7.03 -10.40
C GLU A 132 3.49 -8.28 -10.22
N GLY A 133 3.62 -9.10 -11.28
CA GLY A 133 4.30 -10.40 -11.24
C GLY A 133 5.82 -10.37 -11.42
N GLY A 134 6.42 -9.20 -11.61
CA GLY A 134 7.86 -8.97 -11.80
C GLY A 134 8.43 -9.44 -13.13
N GLY A 135 7.57 -9.89 -14.06
CA GLY A 135 8.00 -10.62 -15.25
C GLY A 135 8.59 -12.02 -14.95
N TYR A 136 8.43 -12.52 -13.72
CA TYR A 136 8.82 -13.88 -13.37
C TYR A 136 7.91 -14.91 -14.06
N TYR A 137 8.44 -16.11 -14.30
CA TYR A 137 7.66 -17.20 -14.89
C TYR A 137 6.53 -17.61 -13.94
N ASP A 138 5.30 -17.57 -14.44
CA ASP A 138 4.12 -18.13 -13.80
C ASP A 138 3.55 -19.24 -14.68
N SER A 139 3.45 -20.45 -14.15
CA SER A 139 2.91 -21.61 -14.88
C SER A 139 1.38 -21.60 -15.00
N GLY A 140 0.71 -20.61 -14.41
CA GLY A 140 -0.72 -20.52 -14.32
C GLY A 140 -1.37 -20.08 -15.62
N TYR A 141 -2.57 -20.58 -15.87
CA TYR A 141 -3.41 -20.01 -16.92
C TYR A 141 -3.79 -18.57 -16.54
N ILE A 142 -3.50 -17.62 -17.44
CA ILE A 142 -3.91 -16.23 -17.32
C ILE A 142 -5.32 -16.12 -17.90
N GLN A 143 -6.29 -15.74 -17.08
CA GLN A 143 -7.68 -15.53 -17.51
C GLN A 143 -7.83 -14.08 -18.03
N PRO A 144 -8.15 -13.85 -19.30
CA PRO A 144 -8.41 -12.50 -19.77
C PRO A 144 -9.86 -12.10 -19.45
N LEU A 145 -10.15 -11.70 -18.20
CA LEU A 145 -11.51 -11.30 -17.80
C LEU A 145 -11.91 -9.89 -18.26
N TRP A 146 -10.96 -9.07 -18.69
CA TRP A 146 -11.19 -7.71 -19.18
C TRP A 146 -10.35 -7.41 -20.43
N PHE A 147 -10.61 -6.28 -21.10
CA PHE A 147 -9.88 -5.83 -22.30
C PHE A 147 -8.35 -5.82 -22.12
N PHE A 148 -7.87 -5.48 -20.92
CA PHE A 148 -6.42 -5.50 -20.60
C PHE A 148 -5.92 -6.88 -20.12
N GLY A 149 -6.83 -7.85 -19.94
CA GLY A 149 -6.57 -9.13 -19.30
C GLY A 149 -6.38 -9.03 -17.79
N ASP A 150 -6.53 -10.15 -17.08
CA ASP A 150 -5.93 -10.26 -15.76
C ASP A 150 -4.43 -10.53 -15.94
N GLY A 151 -3.59 -9.99 -15.06
CA GLY A 151 -2.14 -10.22 -15.12
C GLY A 151 -1.77 -11.66 -14.75
N THR A 152 -0.45 -11.92 -14.64
CA THR A 152 0.04 -13.14 -14.00
C THR A 152 -0.41 -13.22 -12.54
N ARG A 153 -0.41 -14.43 -11.96
CA ARG A 153 -0.79 -14.60 -10.55
C ARG A 153 0.24 -13.90 -9.66
N VAL A 154 -0.25 -13.24 -8.61
CA VAL A 154 0.57 -12.67 -7.54
C VAL A 154 0.24 -13.33 -6.19
N PRO A 155 1.22 -13.45 -5.27
CA PRO A 155 0.95 -13.94 -3.93
C PRO A 155 -0.06 -13.05 -3.18
N LEU A 156 -0.92 -13.68 -2.39
CA LEU A 156 -1.75 -13.02 -1.38
C LEU A 156 -1.65 -13.81 -0.08
N ILE A 157 -1.07 -13.20 0.95
CA ILE A 157 -0.91 -13.80 2.27
C ILE A 157 -1.74 -13.00 3.27
N LEU A 158 -2.50 -13.71 4.10
CA LEU A 158 -3.26 -13.13 5.22
C LEU A 158 -2.63 -13.54 6.55
N ILE A 159 -2.25 -12.56 7.35
CA ILE A 159 -1.78 -12.74 8.74
C ILE A 159 -2.81 -12.11 9.68
N SER A 160 -3.46 -12.93 10.50
CA SER A 160 -4.45 -12.47 11.47
C SER A 160 -4.69 -13.52 12.57
N PRO A 161 -5.09 -13.12 13.79
CA PRO A 161 -5.65 -14.05 14.78
C PRO A 161 -6.86 -14.85 14.28
N PHE A 162 -7.59 -14.31 13.28
CA PHE A 162 -8.78 -14.94 12.69
C PHE A 162 -8.46 -15.80 11.45
N ALA A 163 -7.22 -15.75 10.95
CA ALA A 163 -6.83 -16.51 9.77
C ALA A 163 -6.85 -18.01 10.07
N ARG A 164 -7.31 -18.82 9.11
CA ARG A 164 -7.14 -20.27 9.16
C ARG A 164 -5.64 -20.57 9.16
N ARG A 165 -5.22 -21.48 10.04
CA ARG A 165 -3.85 -21.99 10.07
C ARG A 165 -3.75 -23.15 9.10
N GLY A 166 -2.68 -23.22 8.31
CA GLY A 166 -2.44 -24.27 7.32
C GLY A 166 -1.79 -23.69 6.09
#